data_AF-A0A336NK60-F1
#
_entry.id   AF-A0A336NK60-F1
#
_cell.length_a   1.000
_cell.length_b   1.000
_cell.length_c   1.000
_cell.angle_alpha   90.00
_cell.angle_beta   90.00
_cell.angle_gamma   90.00
#
_symmetry.space_group_name_H-M   'P 1'
#
loop_
_entity.id
_entity.type
_entity.pdbx_description
1 polymer ?
#
loop_
_entity_poly.entity_id
_entity_poly.type
_entity_poly.pdbx_seq_one_letter_code
_entity_poly.pdbx_strand_id
1 'polypeptide(L)'
;MGTIAVPTVFAPAFGPLVGASLAQYVSWRLLFFINIPLILLALTIGAKHLKSNETTKTKFNLFAFLAFFISLISFFYLTEARNIKNNTSVYILALIAVISLILFIVSNQKAKNKLIVFSGFQNARYTLLMIIGLVASFLFYSFLVYFPLAVAMEQAHENSLLIIGAVLALQGVGAWIGRKFIYQKWKENPPFS
;
A
#
# COMPACT_ATOMS: atom_id res chain seq x y z
N MET A 1 1.35 20.04 10.63
CA MET A 1 1.09 18.59 10.76
C MET A 1 -0.40 18.25 10.90
N GLY A 2 -1.22 19.03 11.65
CA GLY A 2 -2.66 18.77 11.79
C GLY A 2 -3.48 18.84 10.49
N THR A 3 -3.12 19.70 9.54
CA THR A 3 -3.85 19.89 8.26
C THR A 3 -3.72 18.72 7.28
N ILE A 4 -2.59 17.98 7.30
CA ILE A 4 -2.37 16.77 6.48
C ILE A 4 -3.09 15.56 7.13
N ALA A 5 -3.33 15.62 8.43
CA ALA A 5 -3.98 14.55 9.18
C ALA A 5 -5.49 14.48 8.90
N VAL A 6 -6.18 15.61 8.70
CA VAL A 6 -7.65 15.62 8.53
C VAL A 6 -8.10 14.78 7.32
N PRO A 7 -7.54 14.95 6.10
CA PRO A 7 -7.94 14.12 4.96
C PRO A 7 -7.53 12.66 5.13
N THR A 8 -6.34 12.40 5.70
CA THR A 8 -5.86 11.03 5.92
C THR A 8 -6.62 10.28 7.00
N VAL A 9 -7.43 10.98 7.81
CA VAL A 9 -8.30 10.43 8.84
C VAL A 9 -9.74 10.27 8.35
N PHE A 10 -10.28 11.27 7.64
CA PHE A 10 -11.65 11.22 7.16
C PHE A 10 -11.83 10.26 5.97
N ALA A 11 -10.84 10.20 5.08
CA ALA A 11 -10.97 9.42 3.85
C ALA A 11 -11.16 7.91 4.08
N PRO A 12 -10.43 7.22 4.97
CA PRO A 12 -10.63 5.78 5.19
C PRO A 12 -11.94 5.45 5.91
N ALA A 13 -12.43 6.34 6.77
CA ALA A 13 -13.66 6.11 7.54
C ALA A 13 -14.92 6.35 6.69
N PHE A 14 -14.96 7.42 5.90
CA PHE A 14 -16.15 7.79 5.12
C PHE A 14 -16.06 7.40 3.65
N GLY A 15 -14.85 7.25 3.10
CA GLY A 15 -14.63 6.93 1.70
C GLY A 15 -15.33 5.65 1.24
N PRO A 16 -15.20 4.51 1.93
CA PRO A 16 -15.88 3.28 1.53
C PRO A 16 -17.40 3.35 1.59
N LEU A 17 -17.98 4.03 2.59
CA LEU A 17 -19.42 4.23 2.72
C LEU A 17 -19.99 5.13 1.62
N VAL A 18 -19.33 6.27 1.36
CA VAL A 18 -19.74 7.20 0.30
C VAL A 18 -19.51 6.57 -1.08
N GLY A 19 -18.39 5.87 -1.26
CA GLY A 19 -18.07 5.17 -2.50
C GLY A 19 -19.06 4.04 -2.81
N ALA A 20 -19.39 3.23 -1.82
CA ALA A 20 -20.37 2.14 -1.95
C ALA A 20 -21.77 2.66 -2.24
N SER A 21 -22.23 3.70 -1.54
CA SER A 21 -23.56 4.28 -1.77
C SER A 21 -23.68 4.95 -3.14
N LEU A 22 -22.65 5.69 -3.59
CA LEU A 22 -22.62 6.26 -4.94
C LEU A 22 -22.62 5.19 -6.03
N ALA A 23 -21.87 4.11 -5.83
CA ALA A 23 -21.83 2.99 -6.77
C ALA A 23 -23.17 2.23 -6.83
N GLN A 24 -23.84 2.06 -5.68
CA GLN A 24 -25.10 1.33 -5.60
C GLN A 24 -26.30 2.12 -6.12
N TYR A 25 -26.42 3.42 -5.77
CA TYR A 25 -27.64 4.20 -6.04
C TYR A 25 -27.56 5.08 -7.28
N VAL A 26 -26.36 5.46 -7.74
CA VAL A 26 -26.23 6.43 -8.83
C VAL A 26 -25.51 5.82 -10.02
N SER A 27 -24.18 5.69 -9.91
CA SER A 27 -23.35 5.06 -10.91
C SER A 27 -21.92 5.00 -10.41
N TRP A 28 -21.27 3.86 -10.60
CA TRP A 28 -19.84 3.73 -10.38
C TRP A 28 -19.01 4.75 -11.20
N ARG A 29 -19.53 5.24 -12.35
CA ARG A 29 -18.83 6.20 -13.21
C ARG A 29 -18.55 7.54 -12.51
N LEU A 30 -19.42 7.95 -11.59
CA LEU A 30 -19.26 9.20 -10.85
C LEU A 30 -18.03 9.19 -9.93
N LEU A 31 -17.61 8.01 -9.46
CA LEU A 31 -16.38 7.88 -8.68
C LEU A 31 -15.17 8.36 -9.48
N PHE A 32 -15.15 8.15 -10.79
CA PHE A 32 -14.10 8.66 -11.67
C PHE A 32 -14.22 10.17 -11.90
N PHE A 33 -15.44 10.67 -12.16
CA PHE A 33 -15.66 12.09 -12.40
C PHE A 33 -15.35 12.97 -11.18
N ILE A 34 -15.60 12.50 -9.95
CA ILE A 34 -15.27 13.23 -8.72
C ILE A 34 -13.75 13.41 -8.55
N ASN A 35 -12.94 12.46 -9.03
CA ASN A 35 -11.48 12.55 -8.94
C ASN A 35 -10.90 13.63 -9.87
N ILE A 36 -11.50 13.85 -11.04
CA ILE A 36 -11.01 14.82 -12.04
C ILE A 36 -10.86 16.25 -11.45
N PRO A 37 -11.89 16.89 -10.86
CA PRO A 37 -11.75 18.23 -10.32
C PRO A 37 -10.77 18.29 -9.14
N LEU A 38 -10.70 17.24 -8.32
CA LEU A 38 -9.74 17.15 -7.21
C LEU A 38 -8.29 17.10 -7.73
N ILE A 39 -8.03 16.32 -8.77
CA ILE A 39 -6.70 16.24 -9.41
C ILE A 39 -6.32 17.58 -10.03
N LEU A 40 -7.24 18.22 -10.76
CA LEU A 40 -6.99 19.53 -11.37
C LEU A 40 -6.69 20.59 -10.29
N LEU A 41 -7.43 20.59 -9.19
CA LEU A 41 -7.20 21.48 -8.06
C LEU A 41 -5.84 21.21 -7.40
N ALA A 42 -5.48 19.95 -7.17
CA ALA A 42 -4.18 19.58 -6.63
C ALA A 42 -3.02 19.99 -7.55
N LEU A 43 -3.16 19.78 -8.86
CA LEU A 43 -2.15 20.17 -9.86
C LEU A 43 -2.00 21.70 -9.94
N THR A 44 -3.10 22.44 -9.95
CA THR A 44 -3.05 23.91 -10.02
C THR A 44 -2.45 24.53 -8.77
N ILE A 45 -2.80 24.02 -7.58
CA ILE A 45 -2.19 24.47 -6.31
C ILE A 45 -0.70 24.08 -6.30
N GLY A 46 -0.38 22.84 -6.68
CA GLY A 46 0.98 22.33 -6.73
C GLY A 46 1.87 23.16 -7.66
N ALA A 47 1.41 23.44 -8.88
CA ALA A 47 2.14 24.26 -9.85
C ALA A 47 2.39 25.70 -9.37
N LYS A 48 1.46 26.27 -8.58
CA LYS A 48 1.59 27.65 -8.07
C LYS A 48 2.46 27.75 -6.80
N HIS A 49 2.48 26.72 -5.95
CA HIS A 49 3.07 26.81 -4.61
C HIS A 49 4.32 25.95 -4.40
N LEU A 50 4.56 24.91 -5.20
CA LEU A 50 5.82 24.17 -5.13
C LEU A 50 6.94 25.01 -5.77
N LYS A 51 7.86 25.49 -4.94
CA LYS A 51 9.13 26.03 -5.41
C LYS A 51 9.99 24.89 -5.94
N SER A 52 10.55 25.07 -7.13
CA SER A 52 11.55 24.17 -7.69
C SER A 52 12.84 24.30 -6.86
N ASN A 53 13.00 23.47 -5.84
CA ASN A 53 14.27 23.34 -5.15
C ASN A 53 15.25 22.60 -6.07
N GLU A 54 16.51 23.04 -6.08
CA GLU A 54 17.58 22.31 -6.75
C GLU A 54 17.71 20.93 -6.10
N THR A 55 17.17 19.92 -6.77
CA THR A 55 17.32 18.55 -6.33
C THR A 55 18.76 18.15 -6.62
N THR A 56 19.52 17.82 -5.57
CA THR A 56 20.76 17.06 -5.74
C THR A 56 20.41 15.83 -6.56
N LYS A 57 20.95 15.71 -7.77
CA LYS A 57 20.73 14.55 -8.66
C LYS A 57 21.33 13.30 -8.00
N THR A 58 20.63 12.74 -7.02
CA THR A 58 20.95 11.44 -6.46
C THR A 58 20.79 10.43 -7.57
N LYS A 59 21.89 9.81 -7.99
CA LYS A 59 21.87 8.75 -8.99
C LYS A 59 20.99 7.62 -8.46
N PHE A 60 19.79 7.50 -9.03
CA PHE A 60 18.84 6.45 -8.73
C PHE A 60 19.34 5.14 -9.32
N ASN A 61 19.40 4.09 -8.51
CA ASN A 61 19.81 2.76 -9.00
C ASN A 61 18.64 2.09 -9.73
N LEU A 62 18.41 2.50 -10.97
CA LEU A 62 17.35 1.96 -11.83
C LEU A 62 17.49 0.45 -12.04
N PHE A 63 18.72 -0.06 -12.09
CA PHE A 63 18.96 -1.50 -12.26
C PHE A 63 18.49 -2.31 -11.04
N ALA A 64 18.88 -1.90 -9.83
CA ALA A 64 18.40 -2.56 -8.60
C ALA A 64 16.88 -2.45 -8.48
N PHE A 65 16.30 -1.31 -8.84
CA PHE A 65 14.85 -1.13 -8.88
C PHE A 65 14.17 -2.13 -9.83
N LEU A 66 14.64 -2.23 -11.08
CA LEU A 66 14.07 -3.18 -12.05
C LEU A 66 14.25 -4.63 -11.62
N ALA A 67 15.41 -5.00 -11.08
CA ALA A 67 15.67 -6.33 -10.56
C ALA A 67 14.70 -6.69 -9.41
N PHE A 68 14.44 -5.74 -8.50
CA PHE A 68 13.45 -5.92 -7.43
C PHE A 68 12.04 -6.08 -7.99
N PHE A 69 11.64 -5.24 -8.95
CA PHE A 69 10.32 -5.32 -9.57
C PHE A 69 10.09 -6.64 -10.30
N ILE A 70 11.07 -7.11 -11.07
CA ILE A 70 11.00 -8.41 -11.75
C ILE A 70 10.85 -9.54 -10.74
N SER A 71 11.66 -9.52 -9.68
CA SER A 71 11.56 -10.52 -8.60
C SER A 71 10.17 -10.55 -7.98
N LEU A 72 9.63 -9.38 -7.66
CA LEU A 72 8.32 -9.23 -7.05
C LEU A 72 7.20 -9.74 -7.97
N ILE A 73 7.21 -9.36 -9.25
CA ILE A 73 6.20 -9.79 -10.23
C ILE A 73 6.27 -11.30 -10.45
N SER A 74 7.47 -11.86 -10.62
CA SER A 74 7.64 -13.32 -10.76
C SER A 74 7.16 -14.06 -9.52
N PHE A 75 7.45 -13.55 -8.32
CA PHE A 75 6.95 -14.12 -7.07
C PHE A 75 5.43 -14.07 -6.96
N PHE A 76 4.79 -12.94 -7.30
CA PHE A 76 3.33 -12.84 -7.33
C PHE A 76 2.71 -13.81 -8.34
N TYR A 77 3.32 -14.01 -9.50
CA TYR A 77 2.78 -14.96 -10.47
C TYR A 77 2.87 -16.42 -9.96
N LEU A 78 3.86 -16.73 -9.11
CA LEU A 78 3.97 -18.04 -8.45
C LEU A 78 2.89 -18.27 -7.40
N THR A 79 2.33 -17.23 -6.77
CA THR A 79 1.20 -17.44 -5.83
C THR A 79 -0.05 -17.93 -6.56
N GLU A 80 -0.14 -17.67 -7.86
CA GLU A 80 -1.17 -18.18 -8.78
C GLU A 80 -0.75 -19.50 -9.48
N ALA A 81 0.28 -20.20 -8.97
CA ALA A 81 0.83 -21.38 -9.65
C ALA A 81 -0.18 -22.50 -9.90
N ARG A 82 -1.26 -22.59 -9.11
CA ARG A 82 -2.37 -23.54 -9.36
C ARG A 82 -3.04 -23.34 -10.71
N ASN A 83 -3.02 -22.12 -11.26
CA ASN A 83 -3.58 -21.78 -12.56
C ASN A 83 -2.58 -22.01 -13.71
N ILE A 84 -1.31 -22.34 -13.40
CA ILE A 84 -0.26 -22.59 -14.39
C ILE A 84 -0.30 -24.07 -14.78
N LYS A 85 -0.82 -24.36 -15.98
CA LYS A 85 -0.96 -25.74 -16.49
C LYS A 85 0.36 -26.46 -16.76
N ASN A 86 1.47 -25.73 -16.90
CA ASN A 86 2.79 -26.28 -17.23
C ASN A 86 3.76 -26.14 -16.05
N ASN A 87 4.13 -27.27 -15.44
CA ASN A 87 5.09 -27.32 -14.34
C ASN A 87 6.45 -26.69 -14.70
N THR A 88 6.89 -26.82 -15.95
CA THR A 88 8.16 -26.22 -16.43
C THR A 88 8.13 -24.70 -16.32
N SER A 89 7.00 -24.06 -16.62
CA SER A 89 6.85 -22.61 -16.50
C SER A 89 6.96 -22.15 -15.04
N VAL A 90 6.43 -22.93 -14.09
CA VAL A 90 6.53 -22.65 -12.65
C VAL A 90 8.00 -22.63 -12.21
N TYR A 91 8.77 -23.64 -12.60
CA TYR A 91 10.20 -23.70 -12.26
C TYR A 91 11.00 -22.56 -12.86
N ILE A 92 10.72 -22.19 -14.11
CA ILE A 92 11.37 -21.04 -14.77
C ILE A 92 11.06 -19.74 -14.02
N LEU A 93 9.79 -19.52 -13.66
CA LEU A 93 9.36 -18.34 -12.91
C LEU A 93 10.00 -18.28 -11.52
N ALA A 94 10.09 -19.41 -10.81
CA ALA A 94 10.78 -19.50 -9.53
C ALA A 94 12.26 -19.15 -9.66
N LEU A 95 12.91 -19.66 -10.71
CA LEU A 95 14.31 -19.38 -11.00
C LEU A 95 14.52 -17.90 -11.32
N ILE A 96 13.66 -17.29 -12.15
CA ILE A 96 13.70 -15.85 -12.45
C ILE A 96 13.52 -15.03 -11.17
N ALA A 97 12.55 -15.37 -10.32
CA ALA A 97 12.28 -14.67 -9.06
C ALA A 97 13.51 -14.67 -8.14
N VAL A 98 14.17 -15.83 -7.99
CA VAL A 98 15.36 -15.99 -7.15
C VAL A 98 16.57 -15.26 -7.75
N ILE A 99 16.85 -15.42 -9.05
CA ILE A 99 17.99 -14.76 -9.68
C ILE A 99 17.86 -13.23 -9.62
N SER A 100 16.67 -12.71 -9.96
CA SER A 100 16.42 -11.27 -9.91
C SER A 100 16.49 -10.71 -8.48
N LEU A 101 16.07 -11.47 -7.47
CA LEU A 101 16.26 -11.11 -6.06
C LEU A 101 17.74 -11.01 -5.68
N ILE A 102 18.54 -11.99 -6.08
CA ILE A 102 19.99 -12.00 -5.84
C ILE A 102 20.65 -10.80 -6.53
N LEU A 103 20.31 -10.54 -7.79
CA LEU A 103 20.80 -9.38 -8.55
C LEU A 103 20.44 -8.07 -7.87
N PHE A 104 19.21 -7.95 -7.36
CA PHE A 104 18.78 -6.80 -6.57
C PHE A 104 19.65 -6.64 -5.32
N ILE A 105 19.81 -7.69 -4.51
CA ILE A 105 20.59 -7.62 -3.26
C ILE A 105 22.03 -7.20 -3.54
N VAL A 106 22.69 -7.84 -4.51
CA VAL A 106 24.08 -7.54 -4.87
C VAL A 106 24.22 -6.12 -5.41
N SER A 107 23.33 -5.68 -6.31
CA SER A 107 23.36 -4.33 -6.86
C SER A 107 23.07 -3.27 -5.80
N ASN A 108 22.10 -3.52 -4.92
CA ASN A 108 21.71 -2.61 -3.85
C ASN A 108 22.83 -2.45 -2.80
N GLN A 109 23.55 -3.53 -2.47
CA GLN A 109 24.68 -3.44 -1.54
C GLN A 109 25.88 -2.68 -2.12
N LYS A 110 26.15 -2.83 -3.43
CA LYS A 110 27.23 -2.12 -4.15
C LYS A 110 26.91 -0.66 -4.45
N ALA A 111 25.64 -0.26 -4.40
CA ALA A 111 25.21 1.09 -4.73
C ALA A 111 25.62 2.10 -3.64
N LYS A 112 26.14 3.26 -4.07
CA LYS A 112 26.37 4.41 -3.17
C LYS A 112 25.08 4.88 -2.51
N ASN A 113 23.98 4.89 -3.28
CA ASN A 113 22.64 5.19 -2.81
C ASN A 113 21.86 3.88 -2.73
N LYS A 114 21.78 3.29 -1.52
CA LYS A 114 21.04 2.05 -1.28
C LYS A 114 19.54 2.34 -1.27
N LEU A 115 18.76 1.58 -2.03
CA LEU A 115 17.29 1.61 -2.00
C LEU A 115 16.77 1.09 -0.67
N ILE A 116 17.41 0.03 -0.15
CA ILE A 116 17.11 -0.55 1.16
C ILE A 116 18.39 -0.57 1.99
N VAL A 117 18.34 0.01 3.18
CA VAL A 117 19.46 0.04 4.13
C VAL A 117 19.36 -1.17 5.06
N PHE A 118 20.04 -2.27 4.69
CA PHE A 118 19.98 -3.51 5.45
C PHE A 118 20.59 -3.44 6.86
N SER A 119 21.46 -2.46 7.15
CA SER A 119 22.07 -2.30 8.48
C SER A 119 21.05 -2.01 9.58
N GLY A 120 19.88 -1.46 9.25
CA GLY A 120 18.80 -1.24 10.22
C GLY A 120 18.31 -2.55 10.87
N PHE A 121 18.31 -3.65 10.10
CA PHE A 121 17.84 -4.96 10.57
C PHE A 121 18.76 -5.64 11.60
N GLN A 122 19.96 -5.09 11.84
CA GLN A 122 20.84 -5.56 12.91
C GLN A 122 20.29 -5.20 14.31
N ASN A 123 19.46 -4.15 14.41
CA ASN A 123 18.83 -3.77 15.65
C ASN A 123 17.53 -4.56 15.86
N ALA A 124 17.49 -5.36 16.93
CA ALA A 124 16.32 -6.19 17.26
C ALA A 124 15.02 -5.38 17.39
N ARG A 125 15.07 -4.16 17.94
CA ARG A 125 13.89 -3.28 18.05
C ARG A 125 13.38 -2.85 16.68
N TYR A 126 14.28 -2.48 15.77
CA TYR A 126 13.93 -2.11 14.40
C TYR A 126 13.32 -3.29 13.63
N THR A 127 13.94 -4.47 13.73
CA THR A 127 13.44 -5.69 13.08
C THR A 127 12.07 -6.08 13.62
N LEU A 128 11.85 -5.98 14.93
CA LEU A 128 10.57 -6.26 15.56
C LEU A 128 9.48 -5.27 15.08
N LEU A 129 9.79 -3.97 14.97
CA LEU A 129 8.87 -2.98 14.40
C LEU A 129 8.52 -3.29 12.94
N MET A 130 9.51 -3.70 12.13
CA MET A 130 9.27 -4.09 10.74
C MET A 130 8.41 -5.35 10.62
N ILE A 131 8.61 -6.35 11.47
CA ILE A 131 7.79 -7.57 11.50
C ILE A 131 6.36 -7.23 11.93
N ILE A 132 6.17 -6.44 12.98
CA ILE A 132 4.83 -5.99 13.40
C ILE A 132 4.16 -5.20 12.28
N GLY A 133 4.90 -4.30 11.62
CA GLY A 133 4.38 -3.54 10.48
C GLY A 133 3.99 -4.43 9.30
N LEU A 134 4.77 -5.47 9.01
CA LEU A 134 4.47 -6.46 7.98
C LEU A 134 3.19 -7.23 8.30
N VAL A 135 3.07 -7.77 9.52
CA VAL A 135 1.89 -8.52 9.96
C VAL A 135 0.65 -7.62 9.97
N ALA A 136 0.76 -6.40 10.49
CA ALA A 136 -0.33 -5.44 10.50
C ALA A 136 -0.78 -5.08 9.07
N SER A 137 0.17 -4.86 8.15
CA SER A 137 -0.14 -4.57 6.75
C SER A 137 -0.79 -5.78 6.07
N PHE A 138 -0.27 -6.99 6.31
CA PHE A 138 -0.83 -8.23 5.79
C PHE A 138 -2.29 -8.39 6.23
N LEU A 139 -2.57 -8.29 7.53
CA LEU A 139 -3.93 -8.37 8.06
C LEU A 139 -4.85 -7.28 7.49
N PHE A 140 -4.34 -6.05 7.38
CA PHE A 140 -5.10 -4.93 6.85
C PHE A 140 -5.51 -5.16 5.39
N TYR A 141 -4.57 -5.56 4.52
CA TYR A 141 -4.84 -5.82 3.12
C TYR A 141 -5.63 -7.10 2.89
N SER A 142 -5.37 -8.16 3.67
CA SER A 142 -6.16 -9.39 3.63
C SER A 142 -7.62 -9.09 3.93
N PHE A 143 -7.92 -8.33 4.98
CA PHE A 143 -9.30 -7.96 5.30
C PHE A 143 -9.92 -7.06 4.22
N LEU A 144 -9.14 -6.11 3.69
CA LEU A 144 -9.59 -5.18 2.65
C LEU A 144 -10.02 -5.90 1.36
N VAL A 145 -9.36 -7.00 0.99
CA VAL A 145 -9.64 -7.71 -0.27
C VAL A 145 -10.53 -8.94 -0.06
N TYR A 146 -10.22 -9.77 0.94
CA TYR A 146 -10.91 -11.04 1.15
C TYR A 146 -12.35 -10.83 1.59
N PHE A 147 -12.61 -9.87 2.49
CA PHE A 147 -13.95 -9.68 3.04
C PHE A 147 -14.96 -9.22 1.98
N PRO A 148 -14.68 -8.20 1.14
CA PRO A 148 -15.57 -7.85 0.03
C PRO A 148 -15.82 -9.00 -0.93
N LEU A 149 -14.77 -9.80 -1.22
CA LEU A 149 -14.89 -10.95 -2.10
C LEU A 149 -15.79 -12.04 -1.51
N ALA A 150 -15.63 -12.36 -0.22
CA ALA A 150 -16.45 -13.35 0.48
C ALA A 150 -17.93 -12.95 0.49
N VAL A 151 -18.23 -11.69 0.85
CA VAL A 151 -19.60 -11.16 0.85
C VAL A 151 -20.19 -11.13 -0.56
N ALA A 152 -19.39 -10.78 -1.58
CA ALA A 152 -19.83 -10.79 -2.97
C ALA A 152 -20.18 -12.20 -3.49
N MET A 153 -19.51 -13.24 -2.99
CA MET A 153 -19.73 -14.64 -3.39
C MET A 153 -20.94 -15.28 -2.68
N GLU A 154 -21.19 -14.93 -1.41
CA GLU A 154 -22.29 -15.49 -0.62
C GLU A 154 -23.61 -14.72 -0.78
N GLN A 155 -23.55 -13.39 -0.93
CA GLN A 155 -24.71 -12.50 -0.95
C GLN A 155 -24.77 -11.71 -2.25
N ALA A 156 -25.28 -12.33 -3.31
CA ALA A 156 -25.69 -11.68 -4.55
C ALA A 156 -27.00 -10.88 -4.39
N HIS A 157 -27.19 -10.20 -3.26
CA HIS A 157 -28.36 -9.36 -2.98
C HIS A 157 -28.08 -7.88 -3.29
N GLU A 158 -29.16 -7.11 -3.49
CA GLU A 158 -29.13 -5.67 -3.82
C GLU A 158 -28.31 -4.81 -2.85
N ASN A 159 -28.14 -5.24 -1.59
CA ASN A 159 -27.45 -4.49 -0.53
C ASN A 159 -25.98 -4.90 -0.27
N SER A 160 -25.41 -5.80 -1.08
CA SER A 160 -24.04 -6.30 -0.89
C SER A 160 -23.00 -5.16 -0.85
N LEU A 161 -23.16 -4.15 -1.72
CA LEU A 161 -22.27 -2.99 -1.79
C LEU A 161 -22.27 -2.16 -0.51
N LEU A 162 -23.44 -1.90 0.10
CA LEU A 162 -23.53 -1.16 1.35
C LEU A 162 -22.91 -1.91 2.54
N ILE A 163 -23.10 -3.23 2.62
CA ILE A 163 -22.49 -4.05 3.69
C ILE A 163 -20.97 -3.99 3.58
N ILE A 164 -20.45 -4.14 2.36
CA ILE A 164 -19.01 -4.01 2.06
C ILE A 164 -18.52 -2.62 2.46
N GLY A 165 -19.23 -1.56 2.05
CA GLY A 165 -18.89 -0.18 2.39
C GLY A 165 -18.87 0.08 3.90
N ALA A 166 -19.84 -0.45 4.64
CA ALA A 166 -19.94 -0.30 6.09
C ALA A 166 -18.82 -1.02 6.83
N VAL A 167 -18.46 -2.23 6.41
CA VAL A 167 -17.38 -3.00 7.04
C VAL A 167 -16.01 -2.37 6.75
N LEU A 168 -15.78 -1.90 5.53
CA LEU A 168 -14.56 -1.17 5.19
C LEU A 168 -14.47 0.18 5.93
N ALA A 169 -15.59 0.85 6.14
CA ALA A 169 -15.62 2.05 7.00
C ALA A 169 -15.29 1.73 8.46
N LEU A 170 -15.82 0.64 9.01
CA LEU A 170 -15.46 0.18 10.36
C LEU A 170 -13.96 -0.12 10.48
N GLN A 171 -13.38 -0.77 9.47
CA GLN A 171 -11.93 -0.96 9.37
C GLN A 171 -11.17 0.38 9.37
N GLY A 172 -11.65 1.37 8.61
CA GLY A 172 -11.09 2.72 8.57
C GLY A 172 -11.15 3.43 9.93
N VAL A 173 -12.27 3.31 10.65
CA VAL A 173 -12.45 3.85 12.01
C VAL A 173 -11.51 3.15 13.00
N GLY A 174 -11.36 1.82 12.92
CA GLY A 174 -10.42 1.07 13.75
C GLY A 174 -8.97 1.51 13.53
N ALA A 175 -8.56 1.68 12.28
CA ALA A 175 -7.23 2.19 11.93
C ALA A 175 -7.01 3.62 12.47
N TRP A 176 -8.05 4.46 12.43
CA TRP A 176 -8.01 5.80 12.99
C TRP A 176 -7.79 5.80 14.50
N ILE A 177 -8.57 5.01 15.24
CA ILE A 177 -8.43 4.87 16.70
C ILE A 177 -7.03 4.38 17.06
N GLY A 178 -6.54 3.34 16.38
CA GLY A 178 -5.20 2.81 16.59
C GLY A 178 -4.11 3.87 16.38
N ARG A 179 -4.22 4.65 15.31
CA ARG A 179 -3.28 5.76 15.03
C ARG A 179 -3.30 6.83 16.13
N LYS A 180 -4.49 7.19 16.63
CA LYS A 180 -4.64 8.17 17.72
C LYS A 180 -3.92 7.72 18.99
N PHE A 181 -4.08 6.47 19.39
CA PHE A 181 -3.41 5.90 20.57
C PHE A 181 -1.89 5.84 20.42
N ILE A 182 -1.39 5.40 19.26
CA ILE A 182 0.06 5.30 19.00
C ILE A 182 0.69 6.70 18.97
N TYR A 183 0.06 7.65 18.28
CA TYR A 183 0.57 9.01 18.17
C TYR A 183 0.63 9.72 19.54
N GLN A 184 -0.38 9.50 20.39
CA GLN A 184 -0.39 10.05 21.74
C GLN A 184 0.78 9.51 22.57
N LYS A 185 1.02 8.19 22.56
CA LYS A 185 2.16 7.58 23.25
C LYS A 185 3.52 8.08 22.74
N TRP A 186 3.66 8.30 21.43
CA TRP A 186 4.90 8.82 20.83
C TRP A 186 5.18 10.27 21.20
N LYS A 187 4.13 11.07 21.41
CA LYS A 187 4.27 12.45 21.90
C LYS A 187 4.73 12.48 23.36
N GLU A 188 4.30 11.51 24.16
CA GLU A 188 4.66 11.39 25.58
C GLU A 188 6.04 10.76 25.79
N ASN A 189 6.44 9.79 24.96
CA ASN A 189 7.75 9.12 25.04
C ASN A 189 8.37 8.99 23.64
N PRO A 190 9.24 9.93 23.22
CA PRO A 190 9.88 9.84 21.91
C PRO A 190 10.83 8.63 21.85
N PRO A 191 10.67 7.71 20.89
CA PRO A 191 11.42 6.45 20.84
C PRO A 191 12.92 6.59 20.50
N PHE A 192 13.40 7.82 20.24
CA PHE A 192 14.77 8.12 19.80
C PHE A 192 15.47 9.16 20.70
N SER A 193 14.99 9.37 21.93
CA SER A 193 15.72 10.12 22.97
C SER A 193 16.75 9.24 23.67
#